data_AF-A0A933N4W3-F1
#
_entry.id   AF-A0A933N4W3-F1
#
_cell.length_a   1.000
_cell.length_b   1.000
_cell.length_c   1.000
_cell.angle_alpha   90.00
_cell.angle_beta   90.00
_cell.angle_gamma   90.00
#
_symmetry.space_group_name_H-M   'P 1'
#
loop_
_entity.id
_entity.type
_entity.pdbx_description
1 polymer ?
#
loop_
_entity_poly.entity_id
_entity_poly.type
_entity_poly.pdbx_seq_one_letter_code
_entity_poly.pdbx_strand_id
1 'polypeptide(L)'
;MRMNLILMGALLAAATALAAPEGKPGGRPQMDMSGGHDHAAMMQGMGKTAAWTLYPTLKARMSGESRETMKTAIMPQNIVAAGIDAWSNNTKDDKAHRQLSIEMGGAMLDKPANGGFHWLAAREEQGDTVRVASTVYSFNERGARDPSAMFMQQKHELEIIPQPFPREHSRYRANEDWQFLLRFNGQPLPGQKVYLETSNGSMAEFVADVQGVVRVHVPDDFKPEEEMKDAGGHNHGMRRGADLVLATEYAAEGKTFLTAFNSSYGPNAFEKRSLAMGLGFTLLGMLGAAPLLRKRKTEPKSEEAGNA
;
A
#
# COMPACT_ATOMS: atom_id res chain seq x y z
N MET A 1 -16.93 -56.52 -1.42
CA MET A 1 -17.78 -56.59 -2.63
C MET A 1 -16.93 -56.10 -3.80
N ARG A 2 -16.80 -56.89 -4.86
CA ARG A 2 -15.68 -56.87 -5.81
C ARG A 2 -15.75 -55.69 -6.80
N MET A 3 -14.57 -55.11 -7.06
CA MET A 3 -14.24 -54.24 -8.21
C MET A 3 -14.61 -54.88 -9.54
N ASN A 4 -15.09 -54.08 -10.49
CA ASN A 4 -14.99 -54.37 -11.92
C ASN A 4 -14.58 -53.09 -12.66
N LEU A 5 -13.56 -53.24 -13.51
CA LEU A 5 -12.83 -52.23 -14.24
C LEU A 5 -12.70 -52.74 -15.70
N ILE A 6 -12.70 -51.80 -16.66
CA ILE A 6 -12.20 -51.85 -18.06
C ILE A 6 -13.05 -52.57 -19.13
N LEU A 7 -13.47 -51.80 -20.16
CA LEU A 7 -13.15 -51.92 -21.61
C LEU A 7 -13.97 -50.84 -22.35
N MET A 8 -13.42 -49.72 -22.82
CA MET A 8 -12.59 -49.51 -24.02
C MET A 8 -13.27 -49.97 -25.32
N GLY A 9 -13.78 -49.00 -26.09
CA GLY A 9 -14.26 -49.16 -27.45
C GLY A 9 -13.86 -47.95 -28.28
N ALA A 10 -12.85 -48.13 -29.14
CA ALA A 10 -12.40 -47.16 -30.13
C ALA A 10 -13.28 -47.25 -31.38
N LEU A 11 -13.59 -46.12 -32.01
CA LEU A 11 -14.06 -46.08 -33.40
C LEU A 11 -13.18 -45.17 -34.24
N LEU A 12 -12.84 -45.69 -35.41
CA LEU A 12 -11.85 -45.22 -36.36
C LEU A 12 -12.51 -44.42 -37.50
N ALA A 13 -11.82 -43.37 -37.93
CA ALA A 13 -11.66 -42.84 -39.29
C ALA A 13 -12.88 -42.50 -40.18
N ALA A 14 -12.88 -41.26 -40.67
CA ALA A 14 -12.99 -41.00 -42.11
C ALA A 14 -12.26 -39.69 -42.45
N ALA A 15 -11.22 -39.81 -43.28
CA ALA A 15 -10.50 -38.71 -43.88
C ALA A 15 -11.12 -38.38 -45.24
N THR A 16 -11.27 -37.09 -45.55
CA THR A 16 -11.56 -36.62 -46.90
C THR A 16 -10.54 -35.55 -47.26
N ALA A 17 -9.65 -35.90 -48.17
CA ALA A 17 -8.71 -34.99 -48.81
C ALA A 17 -9.42 -34.20 -49.91
N LEU A 18 -9.18 -32.89 -49.99
CA LEU A 18 -9.36 -32.13 -51.23
C LEU A 18 -8.09 -31.33 -51.51
N ALA A 19 -7.66 -31.44 -52.76
CA ALA A 19 -6.42 -30.91 -53.29
C ALA A 19 -6.41 -29.38 -53.44
N ALA A 20 -5.19 -28.83 -53.37
CA ALA A 20 -4.82 -27.45 -53.64
C ALA A 20 -4.81 -27.13 -55.15
N PRO A 21 -4.81 -25.84 -55.50
CA PRO A 21 -4.06 -25.36 -56.65
C PRO A 21 -2.91 -24.41 -56.25
N GLU A 22 -1.80 -24.58 -56.97
CA GLU A 22 -0.56 -23.83 -56.90
C GLU A 22 -0.72 -22.35 -57.30
N GLY A 23 0.02 -21.48 -56.61
CA GLY A 23 0.22 -20.07 -56.97
C GLY A 23 1.60 -19.59 -56.52
N LYS A 24 2.36 -19.01 -57.45
CA LYS A 24 3.80 -18.74 -57.47
C LYS A 24 4.37 -17.79 -56.37
N PRO A 25 5.71 -17.81 -56.16
CA PRO A 25 6.37 -17.19 -55.02
C PRO A 25 6.73 -15.71 -55.25
N GLY A 26 6.51 -14.87 -54.24
CA GLY A 26 6.94 -13.49 -54.23
C GLY A 26 7.32 -13.04 -52.82
N GLY A 27 8.59 -12.67 -52.64
CA GLY A 27 9.08 -11.70 -51.64
C GLY A 27 8.84 -12.02 -50.17
N ARG A 28 9.87 -12.51 -49.47
CA ARG A 28 9.96 -12.50 -48.01
C ARG A 28 10.17 -11.07 -47.49
N PRO A 29 9.38 -10.57 -46.53
CA PRO A 29 9.87 -9.62 -45.54
C PRO A 29 10.31 -10.41 -44.30
N GLN A 30 11.53 -10.12 -43.89
CA GLN A 30 12.20 -10.57 -42.69
C GLN A 30 11.36 -10.22 -41.45
N MET A 31 11.01 -11.24 -40.65
CA MET A 31 10.40 -11.04 -39.34
C MET A 31 11.49 -10.62 -38.35
N ASP A 32 11.54 -9.34 -38.03
CA ASP A 32 12.17 -8.89 -36.78
C ASP A 32 11.19 -9.15 -35.63
N MET A 33 11.58 -10.09 -34.77
CA MET A 33 11.02 -10.20 -33.43
C MET A 33 11.68 -9.14 -32.55
N SER A 34 10.99 -8.02 -32.35
CA SER A 34 11.22 -7.15 -31.19
C SER A 34 9.93 -7.08 -30.38
N GLY A 35 9.79 -8.03 -29.45
CA GLY A 35 8.83 -7.93 -28.36
C GLY A 35 9.29 -6.87 -27.38
N GLY A 36 8.65 -5.70 -27.44
CA GLY A 36 8.72 -4.64 -26.44
C GLY A 36 7.39 -3.93 -26.49
N HIS A 37 6.46 -4.30 -25.59
CA HIS A 37 5.17 -3.66 -25.54
C HIS A 37 5.33 -2.20 -25.11
N ASP A 38 4.95 -1.31 -26.02
CA ASP A 38 4.93 0.14 -25.90
C ASP A 38 3.98 0.61 -24.79
N HIS A 39 4.47 0.68 -23.55
CA HIS A 39 3.81 1.49 -22.51
C HIS A 39 4.03 3.01 -22.74
N ALA A 40 4.93 3.39 -23.65
CA ALA A 40 5.33 4.78 -23.85
C ALA A 40 4.39 5.59 -24.77
N ALA A 41 3.60 4.93 -25.64
CA ALA A 41 2.86 5.63 -26.70
C ALA A 41 1.51 6.25 -26.28
N MET A 42 1.05 6.07 -25.04
CA MET A 42 -0.19 6.68 -24.55
C MET A 42 -0.02 8.07 -23.89
N MET A 43 1.22 8.61 -23.82
CA MET A 43 1.53 9.79 -23.01
C MET A 43 1.59 11.14 -23.76
N GLN A 44 1.12 11.23 -25.00
CA GLN A 44 1.08 12.51 -25.73
C GLN A 44 -0.36 12.96 -25.98
N GLY A 45 -0.97 13.58 -24.98
CA GLY A 45 -2.18 14.38 -25.20
C GLY A 45 -3.09 14.58 -24.00
N MET A 46 -2.61 15.12 -22.87
CA MET A 46 -3.52 15.58 -21.81
C MET A 46 -3.08 16.91 -21.20
N GLY A 47 -3.57 18.00 -21.79
CA GLY A 47 -3.71 19.31 -21.16
C GLY A 47 -4.97 19.33 -20.28
N LYS A 48 -4.84 18.76 -19.08
CA LYS A 48 -5.59 18.93 -17.82
C LYS A 48 -4.72 18.17 -16.83
N THR A 49 -4.33 18.77 -15.70
CA THR A 49 -3.37 18.18 -14.74
C THR A 49 -3.68 16.70 -14.53
N ALA A 50 -2.94 15.83 -15.21
CA ALA A 50 -3.23 14.41 -15.21
C ALA A 50 -3.10 13.93 -13.77
N ALA A 51 -4.00 13.05 -13.33
CA ALA A 51 -3.78 12.36 -12.07
C ALA A 51 -2.38 11.73 -12.13
N TRP A 52 -1.60 11.88 -11.06
CA TRP A 52 -0.20 11.41 -11.01
C TRP A 52 -0.08 9.88 -11.15
N THR A 53 -1.20 9.16 -11.06
CA THR A 53 -1.33 7.72 -11.28
C THR A 53 -2.56 7.45 -12.14
N LEU A 54 -2.53 6.35 -12.90
CA LEU A 54 -3.68 5.80 -13.63
C LEU A 54 -4.44 4.73 -12.81
N TYR A 55 -3.87 4.27 -11.70
CA TYR A 55 -4.51 3.28 -10.85
C TYR A 55 -5.72 3.84 -10.10
N PRO A 56 -6.75 3.01 -9.82
CA PRO A 56 -7.93 3.43 -9.10
C PRO A 56 -7.57 3.74 -7.64
N THR A 57 -7.95 4.92 -7.12
CA THR A 57 -7.61 5.33 -5.75
C THR A 57 -8.81 5.94 -5.03
N LEU A 58 -8.73 5.96 -3.69
CA LEU A 58 -9.68 6.64 -2.81
C LEU A 58 -8.95 7.73 -2.02
N LYS A 59 -9.41 8.98 -2.11
CA LYS A 59 -8.84 10.08 -1.31
C LYS A 59 -9.85 10.63 -0.32
N ALA A 60 -9.43 10.70 0.94
CA ALA A 60 -10.16 11.42 1.96
C ALA A 60 -9.95 12.93 1.79
N ARG A 61 -11.05 13.68 1.76
CA ARG A 61 -11.09 15.13 1.86
C ARG A 61 -11.80 15.52 3.13
N MET A 62 -11.14 16.33 3.94
CA MET A 62 -11.73 16.88 5.15
C MET A 62 -12.25 18.29 4.86
N SER A 63 -13.44 18.61 5.35
CA SER A 63 -14.05 19.94 5.24
C SER A 63 -14.71 20.32 6.55
N GLY A 64 -14.73 21.61 6.89
CA GLY A 64 -15.30 22.12 8.14
C GLY A 64 -14.32 23.03 8.86
N GLU A 65 -14.84 24.05 9.54
CA GLU A 65 -14.04 25.08 10.19
C GLU A 65 -13.58 24.68 11.61
N SER A 66 -14.29 23.73 12.22
CA SER A 66 -14.04 23.26 13.59
C SER A 66 -14.00 21.74 13.65
N ARG A 67 -13.41 21.19 14.73
CA ARG A 67 -13.38 19.73 14.97
C ARG A 67 -14.78 19.12 15.05
N GLU A 68 -15.78 19.90 15.46
CA GLU A 68 -17.18 19.47 15.60
C GLU A 68 -17.94 19.47 14.26
N THR A 69 -17.52 20.34 13.33
CA THR A 69 -18.11 20.44 11.98
C THR A 69 -17.33 19.68 10.92
N MET A 70 -16.25 19.00 11.34
CA MET A 70 -15.34 18.30 10.45
C MET A 70 -16.00 17.08 9.82
N LYS A 71 -16.28 17.18 8.52
CA LYS A 71 -16.78 16.09 7.68
C LYS A 71 -15.63 15.48 6.91
N THR A 72 -15.64 14.15 6.79
CA THR A 72 -14.71 13.41 5.93
C THR A 72 -15.49 12.88 4.74
N ALA A 73 -15.16 13.36 3.55
CA ALA A 73 -15.70 12.84 2.30
C ALA A 73 -14.64 11.99 1.60
N ILE A 74 -15.03 10.83 1.08
CA ILE A 74 -14.17 9.92 0.34
C ILE A 74 -14.45 10.09 -1.15
N MET A 75 -13.40 10.42 -1.90
CA MET A 75 -13.46 10.71 -3.32
C MET A 75 -12.81 9.57 -4.11
N PRO A 76 -13.56 8.83 -4.95
CA PRO A 76 -12.96 7.93 -5.91
C PRO A 76 -12.21 8.72 -7.00
N GLN A 77 -11.07 8.19 -7.44
CA GLN A 77 -10.29 8.71 -8.56
C GLN A 77 -9.90 7.55 -9.48
N ASN A 78 -9.95 7.77 -10.80
CA ASN A 78 -9.65 6.74 -11.82
C ASN A 78 -10.50 5.45 -11.72
N ILE A 79 -11.72 5.57 -11.22
CA ILE A 79 -12.69 4.48 -11.08
C ILE A 79 -14.12 5.03 -11.15
N VAL A 80 -15.04 4.34 -11.82
CA VAL A 80 -16.47 4.67 -11.83
C VAL A 80 -17.22 3.71 -10.91
N ALA A 81 -17.29 4.07 -9.63
CA ALA A 81 -17.93 3.24 -8.62
C ALA A 81 -19.36 3.71 -8.31
N ALA A 82 -20.25 2.76 -8.04
CA ALA A 82 -21.64 3.05 -7.63
C ALA A 82 -21.75 3.45 -6.14
N GLY A 83 -20.77 3.07 -5.32
CA GLY A 83 -20.71 3.36 -3.89
C GLY A 83 -19.33 3.03 -3.32
N ILE A 84 -19.14 3.35 -2.04
CA ILE A 84 -17.94 2.99 -1.28
C ILE A 84 -18.35 2.10 -0.11
N ASP A 85 -17.85 0.87 -0.09
CA ASP A 85 -18.00 -0.01 1.05
C ASP A 85 -17.02 0.42 2.15
N ALA A 86 -17.52 0.52 3.38
CA ALA A 86 -16.79 0.95 4.55
C ALA A 86 -16.88 -0.11 5.64
N TRP A 87 -15.73 -0.66 6.03
CA TRP A 87 -15.60 -1.59 7.14
C TRP A 87 -14.90 -0.91 8.29
N SER A 88 -15.44 -1.03 9.50
CA SER A 88 -14.87 -0.50 10.73
C SER A 88 -14.07 -1.58 11.46
N ASN A 89 -13.00 -1.18 12.14
CA ASN A 89 -12.28 -2.05 13.07
C ASN A 89 -13.07 -2.39 14.34
N ASN A 90 -14.20 -1.72 14.59
CA ASN A 90 -15.17 -2.14 15.59
C ASN A 90 -16.18 -3.12 14.97
N THR A 91 -15.80 -4.39 14.86
CA THR A 91 -16.60 -5.42 14.18
C THR A 91 -17.92 -5.79 14.89
N LYS A 92 -18.13 -5.30 16.12
CA LYS A 92 -19.36 -5.50 16.90
C LYS A 92 -20.35 -4.32 16.78
N ASP A 93 -19.97 -3.28 16.07
CA ASP A 93 -20.84 -2.13 15.81
C ASP A 93 -21.92 -2.49 14.79
N ASP A 94 -23.14 -1.97 14.94
CA ASP A 94 -24.18 -2.12 13.92
C ASP A 94 -23.77 -1.47 12.59
N LYS A 95 -22.86 -0.49 12.65
CA LYS A 95 -22.24 0.17 11.49
C LYS A 95 -20.87 -0.43 11.11
N ALA A 96 -20.57 -1.66 11.55
CA ALA A 96 -19.30 -2.33 11.28
C ALA A 96 -19.01 -2.51 9.79
N HIS A 97 -20.04 -2.70 8.97
CA HIS A 97 -19.96 -2.68 7.52
C HIS A 97 -21.15 -1.92 6.96
N ARG A 98 -20.90 -0.97 6.05
CA ARG A 98 -21.94 -0.20 5.38
C ARG A 98 -21.46 0.26 4.01
N GLN A 99 -22.40 0.40 3.09
CA GLN A 99 -22.16 1.04 1.81
C GLN A 99 -22.51 2.52 1.89
N LEU A 100 -21.59 3.37 1.46
CA LEU A 100 -21.73 4.82 1.41
C LEU A 100 -22.11 5.24 0.00
N SER A 101 -23.20 5.98 -0.13
CA SER A 101 -23.59 6.59 -1.40
C SER A 101 -22.62 7.69 -1.80
N ILE A 102 -22.28 7.76 -3.09
CA ILE A 102 -21.42 8.81 -3.64
C ILE A 102 -22.32 9.97 -4.08
N GLU A 103 -22.16 11.13 -3.46
CA GLU A 103 -22.84 12.37 -3.84
C GLU A 103 -21.86 13.34 -4.54
N MET A 104 -22.33 14.55 -4.93
CA MET A 104 -21.52 15.57 -5.60
C MET A 104 -20.23 15.93 -4.84
N GLY A 105 -20.22 15.76 -3.51
CA GLY A 105 -19.08 16.02 -2.64
C GLY A 105 -18.24 14.79 -2.26
N GLY A 106 -18.52 13.61 -2.84
CA GLY A 106 -17.94 12.33 -2.43
C GLY A 106 -18.84 11.55 -1.48
N ALA A 107 -18.38 10.37 -1.07
CA ALA A 107 -19.10 9.54 -0.11
C ALA A 107 -18.78 9.98 1.33
N MET A 108 -19.79 10.33 2.11
CA MET A 108 -19.59 10.84 3.47
C MET A 108 -19.25 9.70 4.44
N LEU A 109 -18.11 9.83 5.11
CA LEU A 109 -17.68 8.93 6.16
C LEU A 109 -17.90 9.58 7.53
N ASP A 110 -18.95 9.14 8.21
CA ASP A 110 -19.23 9.57 9.59
C ASP A 110 -18.07 9.20 10.52
N LYS A 111 -17.71 10.15 11.39
CA LYS A 111 -16.78 9.91 12.48
C LYS A 111 -17.48 9.08 13.57
N PRO A 112 -16.97 7.89 13.93
CA PRO A 112 -17.52 7.13 15.05
C PRO A 112 -17.16 7.78 16.39
N ALA A 113 -17.97 7.52 17.41
CA ALA A 113 -17.80 8.08 18.75
C ALA A 113 -16.42 7.77 19.38
N ASN A 114 -15.89 6.56 19.13
CA ASN A 114 -14.61 6.11 19.69
C ASN A 114 -13.43 6.20 18.70
N GLY A 115 -13.60 6.89 17.57
CA GLY A 115 -12.62 6.88 16.48
C GLY A 115 -12.37 5.50 15.90
N GLY A 116 -11.17 5.27 15.39
CA GLY A 116 -10.75 3.96 14.87
C GLY A 116 -10.39 3.97 13.39
N PHE A 117 -10.19 2.78 12.85
CA PHE A 117 -9.77 2.57 11.47
C PHE A 117 -10.95 2.12 10.63
N HIS A 118 -11.01 2.63 9.41
CA HIS A 118 -11.95 2.18 8.40
C HIS A 118 -11.19 1.71 7.17
N TRP A 119 -11.46 0.49 6.74
CA TRP A 119 -11.16 0.09 5.37
C TRP A 119 -12.24 0.67 4.47
N LEU A 120 -11.83 1.27 3.37
CA LEU A 120 -12.71 1.83 2.36
C LEU A 120 -12.38 1.15 1.04
N ALA A 121 -13.40 0.70 0.32
CA ALA A 121 -13.23 0.14 -1.00
C ALA A 121 -14.32 0.62 -1.97
N ALA A 122 -13.91 0.85 -3.21
CA ALA A 122 -14.80 1.15 -4.32
C ALA A 122 -14.57 0.11 -5.41
N ARG A 123 -15.67 -0.38 -5.98
CA ARG A 123 -15.67 -1.42 -7.00
C ARG A 123 -16.35 -0.92 -8.27
N GLU A 124 -15.74 -1.25 -9.39
CA GLU A 124 -16.25 -1.05 -10.74
C GLU A 124 -16.15 -2.39 -11.48
N GLU A 125 -17.21 -2.77 -12.18
CA GLU A 125 -17.21 -3.96 -13.04
C GLU A 125 -17.71 -3.56 -14.43
N GLN A 126 -16.90 -3.82 -15.45
CA GLN A 126 -17.17 -3.48 -16.83
C GLN A 126 -16.73 -4.62 -17.74
N GLY A 127 -17.71 -5.30 -18.36
CA GLY A 127 -17.43 -6.50 -19.15
C GLY A 127 -16.70 -7.56 -18.32
N ASP A 128 -15.56 -8.03 -18.82
CA ASP A 128 -14.73 -9.03 -18.16
C ASP A 128 -13.70 -8.42 -17.20
N THR A 129 -13.81 -7.13 -16.87
CA THR A 129 -12.87 -6.43 -15.99
C THR A 129 -13.51 -6.02 -14.67
N VAL A 130 -12.84 -6.34 -13.56
CA VAL A 130 -13.19 -5.88 -12.21
C VAL A 130 -12.07 -4.98 -11.71
N ARG A 131 -12.40 -3.74 -11.32
CA ARG A 131 -11.46 -2.76 -10.76
C ARG A 131 -11.85 -2.46 -9.31
N VAL A 132 -10.86 -2.46 -8.42
CA VAL A 132 -11.05 -2.13 -7.00
C VAL A 132 -10.04 -1.06 -6.59
N ALA A 133 -10.53 0.04 -6.02
CA ALA A 133 -9.74 0.99 -5.26
C ALA A 133 -9.91 0.71 -3.77
N SER A 134 -8.84 0.73 -2.99
CA SER A 134 -8.90 0.54 -1.54
C SER A 134 -7.95 1.47 -0.78
N THR A 135 -8.36 1.88 0.42
CA THR A 135 -7.51 2.64 1.34
C THR A 135 -7.93 2.40 2.78
N VAL A 136 -7.08 2.80 3.72
CA VAL A 136 -7.40 2.80 5.16
C VAL A 136 -7.41 4.22 5.66
N TYR A 137 -8.54 4.63 6.24
CA TYR A 137 -8.70 5.91 6.90
C TYR A 137 -8.73 5.75 8.42
N SER A 138 -8.03 6.63 9.14
CA SER A 138 -7.98 6.59 10.61
C SER A 138 -8.53 7.87 11.23
N PHE A 139 -9.53 7.70 12.10
CA PHE A 139 -9.96 8.76 13.02
C PHE A 139 -9.08 8.68 14.27
N ASN A 140 -8.08 9.56 14.33
CA ASN A 140 -7.09 9.62 15.42
C ASN A 140 -7.73 10.02 16.76
N GLU A 141 -8.18 9.03 17.52
CA GLU A 141 -8.71 9.14 18.88
C GLU A 141 -7.91 8.20 19.80
N ARG A 142 -7.81 8.53 21.09
CA ARG A 142 -7.07 7.68 22.05
C ARG A 142 -7.78 6.34 22.21
N GLY A 143 -7.03 5.24 22.15
CA GLY A 143 -7.56 3.88 22.39
C GLY A 143 -8.16 3.19 21.16
N ALA A 144 -7.83 3.65 19.94
CA ALA A 144 -8.22 2.96 18.72
C ALA A 144 -7.77 1.48 18.74
N ARG A 145 -8.73 0.57 18.55
CA ARG A 145 -8.48 -0.89 18.53
C ARG A 145 -7.58 -1.28 17.35
N ASP A 146 -6.89 -2.40 17.48
CA ASP A 146 -6.09 -2.98 16.42
C ASP A 146 -6.94 -3.28 15.16
N PRO A 147 -6.59 -2.74 13.97
CA PRO A 147 -7.32 -3.00 12.74
C PRO A 147 -7.06 -4.39 12.13
N SER A 148 -6.12 -5.18 12.67
CA SER A 148 -5.71 -6.47 12.09
C SER A 148 -6.89 -7.42 11.81
N ALA A 149 -7.86 -7.51 12.72
CA ALA A 149 -9.04 -8.36 12.53
C ALA A 149 -9.93 -7.88 11.36
N MET A 150 -10.04 -6.57 11.14
CA MET A 150 -10.77 -6.00 10.01
C MET A 150 -10.06 -6.27 8.68
N PHE A 151 -8.73 -6.20 8.67
CA PHE A 151 -7.93 -6.50 7.47
C PHE A 151 -8.09 -7.95 7.02
N MET A 152 -8.23 -8.89 7.95
CA MET A 152 -8.35 -10.31 7.60
C MET A 152 -9.70 -10.70 7.00
N GLN A 153 -10.76 -9.89 7.19
CA GLN A 153 -12.04 -10.11 6.51
C GLN A 153 -11.87 -9.96 5.00
N GLN A 154 -12.32 -10.95 4.24
CA GLN A 154 -12.36 -10.86 2.77
C GLN A 154 -13.43 -9.84 2.35
N LYS A 155 -13.05 -8.91 1.48
CA LYS A 155 -13.88 -7.82 0.97
C LYS A 155 -14.14 -7.98 -0.51
N HIS A 156 -13.11 -8.39 -1.24
CA HIS A 156 -13.14 -8.62 -2.69
C HIS A 156 -12.36 -9.87 -3.08
N GLU A 157 -12.43 -10.22 -4.35
CA GLU A 157 -11.77 -11.37 -4.96
C GLU A 157 -10.25 -11.20 -4.90
N LEU A 158 -9.72 -10.11 -5.45
CA LEU A 158 -8.29 -9.76 -5.41
C LEU A 158 -8.04 -8.65 -4.37
N GLU A 159 -7.14 -8.87 -3.42
CA GLU A 159 -6.87 -7.93 -2.32
C GLU A 159 -5.37 -7.68 -2.09
N ILE A 160 -5.01 -6.43 -1.77
CA ILE A 160 -3.69 -6.04 -1.26
C ILE A 160 -3.89 -5.54 0.17
N ILE A 161 -3.34 -6.23 1.16
CA ILE A 161 -3.66 -6.00 2.58
C ILE A 161 -2.40 -5.59 3.34
N PRO A 162 -2.35 -4.42 4.00
CA PRO A 162 -1.19 -4.00 4.78
C PRO A 162 -1.02 -4.88 6.04
N GLN A 163 0.19 -5.37 6.28
CA GLN A 163 0.53 -6.23 7.42
C GLN A 163 1.94 -5.94 7.96
N PRO A 164 2.11 -5.19 9.08
CA PRO A 164 1.10 -4.44 9.80
C PRO A 164 0.74 -3.13 9.08
N PHE A 165 -0.41 -2.55 9.44
CA PHE A 165 -0.68 -1.15 9.11
C PHE A 165 0.04 -0.21 10.10
N PRO A 166 0.60 0.93 9.67
CA PRO A 166 1.21 1.91 10.58
C PRO A 166 0.23 2.38 11.68
N ARG A 167 0.62 2.25 12.95
CA ARG A 167 -0.19 2.65 14.13
C ARG A 167 0.46 3.80 14.89
N GLU A 168 -0.31 4.47 15.76
CA GLU A 168 0.17 5.37 16.83
C GLU A 168 1.30 6.33 16.43
N HIS A 169 0.95 7.42 15.76
CA HIS A 169 1.90 8.41 15.20
C HIS A 169 2.84 7.87 14.11
N SER A 170 2.75 6.59 13.74
CA SER A 170 3.43 6.02 12.59
C SER A 170 2.63 6.25 11.30
N ARG A 171 3.37 6.32 10.20
CA ARG A 171 2.92 6.37 8.80
C ARG A 171 3.93 5.54 8.02
N TYR A 172 3.62 5.18 6.77
CA TYR A 172 4.66 4.73 5.86
C TYR A 172 5.74 5.81 5.74
N ARG A 173 7.02 5.43 5.73
CA ARG A 173 8.13 6.39 5.57
C ARG A 173 9.07 5.95 4.47
N ALA A 174 9.69 6.94 3.83
CA ALA A 174 10.78 6.72 2.90
C ALA A 174 11.93 5.93 3.54
N ASN A 175 12.57 5.08 2.73
CA ASN A 175 13.61 4.12 3.10
C ASN A 175 13.21 3.04 4.12
N GLU A 176 11.92 2.81 4.33
CA GLU A 176 11.43 1.69 5.15
C GLU A 176 10.83 0.60 4.26
N ASP A 177 11.00 -0.66 4.70
CA ASP A 177 10.35 -1.81 4.10
C ASP A 177 9.04 -2.12 4.81
N TRP A 178 7.97 -2.26 4.05
CA TRP A 178 6.63 -2.58 4.54
C TRP A 178 6.08 -3.83 3.88
N GLN A 179 5.29 -4.59 4.63
CA GLN A 179 4.73 -5.86 4.16
C GLN A 179 3.26 -5.71 3.81
N PHE A 180 2.88 -6.38 2.72
CA PHE A 180 1.49 -6.47 2.27
C PHE A 180 1.18 -7.91 1.89
N LEU A 181 0.04 -8.43 2.32
CA LEU A 181 -0.48 -9.74 1.92
C LEU A 181 -1.35 -9.59 0.68
N LEU A 182 -1.03 -10.36 -0.36
CA LEU A 182 -1.86 -10.52 -1.54
C LEU A 182 -2.74 -11.74 -1.39
N ARG A 183 -4.02 -11.59 -1.70
CA ARG A 183 -4.97 -12.71 -1.73
C ARG A 183 -5.80 -12.70 -3.00
N PHE A 184 -6.11 -13.90 -3.48
CA PHE A 184 -7.19 -14.14 -4.43
C PHE A 184 -8.20 -15.12 -3.82
N ASN A 185 -9.48 -14.72 -3.77
CA ASN A 185 -10.57 -15.47 -3.13
C ASN A 185 -10.22 -15.95 -1.71
N GLY A 186 -9.60 -15.06 -0.93
CA GLY A 186 -9.19 -15.32 0.45
C GLY A 186 -7.94 -16.19 0.62
N GLN A 187 -7.36 -16.73 -0.45
CA GLN A 187 -6.13 -17.53 -0.41
C GLN A 187 -4.91 -16.68 -0.75
N PRO A 188 -3.74 -16.91 -0.13
CA PRO A 188 -2.49 -16.25 -0.52
C PRO A 188 -2.19 -16.40 -2.01
N LEU A 189 -1.69 -15.35 -2.64
CA LEU A 189 -1.38 -15.33 -4.07
C LEU A 189 0.13 -15.22 -4.31
N PRO A 190 0.87 -16.34 -4.30
CA PRO A 190 2.33 -16.34 -4.44
C PRO A 190 2.78 -16.01 -5.87
N GLY A 191 3.96 -15.40 -6.01
CA GLY A 191 4.55 -15.06 -7.31
C GLY A 191 3.86 -13.91 -8.04
N GLN A 192 2.82 -13.31 -7.46
CA GLN A 192 2.10 -12.20 -8.07
C GLN A 192 2.94 -10.92 -8.04
N LYS A 193 2.96 -10.23 -9.18
CA LYS A 193 3.60 -8.92 -9.32
C LYS A 193 2.76 -7.81 -8.69
N VAL A 194 3.42 -6.90 -8.00
CA VAL A 194 2.85 -5.67 -7.45
C VAL A 194 3.66 -4.48 -7.93
N TYR A 195 2.96 -3.47 -8.42
CA TYR A 195 3.55 -2.22 -8.86
C TYR A 195 3.33 -1.14 -7.79
N LEU A 196 4.38 -0.38 -7.50
CA LEU A 196 4.34 0.82 -6.67
C LEU A 196 4.45 2.03 -7.58
N GLU A 197 3.60 3.03 -7.35
CA GLU A 197 3.79 4.39 -7.85
C GLU A 197 3.69 5.39 -6.68
N THR A 198 4.51 6.44 -6.70
CA THR A 198 4.42 7.55 -5.74
C THR A 198 4.02 8.84 -6.43
N SER A 199 3.38 9.76 -5.69
CA SER A 199 3.04 11.09 -6.20
C SER A 199 4.25 11.98 -6.50
N ASN A 200 5.44 11.56 -6.07
CA ASN A 200 6.72 12.21 -6.38
C ASN A 200 7.38 11.63 -7.63
N GLY A 201 6.81 10.58 -8.24
CA GLY A 201 7.20 10.04 -9.54
C GLY A 201 8.02 8.74 -9.50
N SER A 202 8.28 8.16 -8.33
CA SER A 202 8.95 6.86 -8.25
C SER A 202 8.04 5.73 -8.67
N MET A 203 8.62 4.74 -9.35
CA MET A 203 7.96 3.51 -9.76
C MET A 203 8.83 2.31 -9.38
N ALA A 204 8.22 1.22 -8.91
CA ALA A 204 8.92 -0.02 -8.61
C ALA A 204 8.02 -1.24 -8.81
N GLU A 205 8.65 -2.39 -9.08
CA GLU A 205 7.97 -3.69 -9.17
C GLU A 205 8.47 -4.60 -8.04
N PHE A 206 7.54 -5.32 -7.42
CA PHE A 206 7.80 -6.31 -6.39
C PHE A 206 7.06 -7.61 -6.71
N VAL A 207 7.51 -8.72 -6.13
CA VAL A 207 6.88 -10.04 -6.32
C VAL A 207 6.54 -10.63 -4.95
N ALA A 208 5.32 -11.15 -4.82
CA ALA A 208 4.87 -11.83 -3.60
C ALA A 208 5.60 -13.17 -3.38
N ASP A 209 5.96 -13.45 -2.14
CA ASP A 209 6.60 -14.70 -1.74
C ASP A 209 5.62 -15.89 -1.70
N VAL A 210 6.08 -17.06 -1.23
CA VAL A 210 5.27 -18.28 -1.16
C VAL A 210 4.10 -18.19 -0.17
N GLN A 211 4.12 -17.22 0.75
CA GLN A 211 3.02 -16.89 1.66
C GLN A 211 2.11 -15.79 1.10
N GLY A 212 2.31 -15.37 -0.15
CA GLY A 212 1.58 -14.27 -0.78
C GLY A 212 1.97 -12.91 -0.20
N VAL A 213 3.07 -12.80 0.55
CA VAL A 213 3.52 -11.55 1.15
C VAL A 213 4.49 -10.85 0.22
N VAL A 214 4.24 -9.58 -0.07
CA VAL A 214 5.17 -8.69 -0.77
C VAL A 214 5.84 -7.75 0.23
N ARG A 215 7.17 -7.63 0.16
CA ARG A 215 7.93 -6.63 0.91
C ARG A 215 8.22 -5.45 -0.03
N VAL A 216 7.55 -4.34 0.23
CA VAL A 216 7.63 -3.10 -0.54
C VAL A 216 8.63 -2.16 0.13
N HIS A 217 9.66 -1.78 -0.60
CA HIS A 217 10.55 -0.69 -0.20
C HIS A 217 9.93 0.64 -0.60
N VAL A 218 9.70 1.54 0.36
CA VAL A 218 9.17 2.88 0.08
C VAL A 218 10.34 3.80 -0.30
N PRO A 219 10.36 4.38 -1.52
CA PRO A 219 11.48 5.19 -1.99
C PRO A 219 11.59 6.52 -1.24
N ASP A 220 12.79 7.07 -1.23
CA ASP A 220 13.06 8.44 -0.78
C ASP A 220 13.23 9.37 -1.98
N ASP A 221 12.11 9.82 -2.51
CA ASP A 221 12.00 10.70 -3.68
C ASP A 221 11.56 12.13 -3.30
N PHE A 222 11.81 12.46 -2.04
CA PHE A 222 11.57 13.76 -1.48
C PHE A 222 12.71 14.73 -1.88
N LYS A 223 12.44 15.69 -2.77
CA LYS A 223 13.34 16.85 -3.06
C LYS A 223 14.01 17.49 -1.83
N PRO A 224 15.28 17.88 -1.83
CA PRO A 224 15.93 18.55 -0.70
C PRO A 224 15.20 19.83 -0.24
N GLU A 225 15.26 20.18 1.06
CA GLU A 225 14.60 21.38 1.61
C GLU A 225 15.08 22.69 0.98
N GLU A 226 16.33 22.74 0.51
CA GLU A 226 16.94 23.92 -0.11
C GLU A 226 16.25 24.28 -1.43
N GLU A 227 15.93 23.29 -2.26
CA GLU A 227 15.19 23.47 -3.52
C GLU A 227 13.72 23.89 -3.32
N MET A 228 13.19 23.74 -2.09
CA MET A 228 11.81 24.12 -1.75
C MET A 228 11.69 25.55 -1.21
N LYS A 229 12.77 26.12 -0.65
CA LYS A 229 12.79 27.52 -0.20
C LYS A 229 12.68 28.50 -1.37
N ASP A 230 13.25 28.14 -2.51
CA ASP A 230 13.20 28.93 -3.74
C ASP A 230 11.83 28.89 -4.44
N ALA A 231 10.96 27.94 -4.06
CA ALA A 231 9.60 27.82 -4.57
C ALA A 231 8.55 28.70 -3.84
N GLY A 232 8.99 29.71 -3.08
CA GLY A 232 8.12 30.73 -2.47
C GLY A 232 7.24 30.24 -1.30
N GLY A 233 7.50 29.06 -0.76
CA GLY A 233 6.71 28.46 0.30
C GLY A 233 7.17 28.85 1.71
N HIS A 234 6.58 29.89 2.31
CA HIS A 234 6.67 30.15 3.76
C HIS A 234 5.84 29.12 4.56
N ASN A 235 6.18 27.84 4.48
CA ASN A 235 5.52 26.78 5.25
C ASN A 235 6.49 26.19 6.29
N HIS A 236 6.79 26.98 7.32
CA HIS A 236 7.46 26.49 8.51
C HIS A 236 6.51 25.54 9.27
N GLY A 237 6.63 24.23 9.05
CA GLY A 237 6.16 23.22 10.00
C GLY A 237 5.07 22.24 9.55
N MET A 238 4.55 22.32 8.32
CA MET A 238 3.64 21.28 7.81
C MET A 238 4.43 20.02 7.45
N ARG A 239 4.10 18.90 8.10
CA ARG A 239 4.74 17.59 7.89
C ARG A 239 4.67 17.23 6.41
N ARG A 240 5.81 17.26 5.74
CA ARG A 240 5.99 16.78 4.37
C ARG A 240 5.37 15.38 4.23
N GLY A 241 4.49 15.22 3.26
CA GLY A 241 3.83 13.96 2.96
C GLY A 241 3.59 13.86 1.47
N ALA A 242 3.64 12.64 0.97
CA ALA A 242 3.33 12.28 -0.41
C ALA A 242 2.41 11.06 -0.40
N ASP A 243 1.84 10.72 -1.55
CA ASP A 243 0.95 9.58 -1.69
C ASP A 243 1.66 8.43 -2.41
N LEU A 244 1.29 7.21 -2.05
CA LEU A 244 1.69 5.99 -2.75
C LEU A 244 0.46 5.18 -3.13
N VAL A 245 0.60 4.40 -4.19
CA VAL A 245 -0.36 3.37 -4.60
C VAL A 245 0.38 2.07 -4.90
N LEU A 246 -0.16 0.97 -4.40
CA LEU A 246 0.21 -0.37 -4.79
C LEU A 246 -0.88 -0.93 -5.67
N ALA A 247 -0.53 -1.56 -6.78
CA ALA A 247 -1.50 -2.15 -7.70
C ALA A 247 -1.04 -3.53 -8.16
N THR A 248 -2.01 -4.42 -8.38
CA THR A 248 -1.80 -5.71 -9.01
C THR A 248 -2.93 -6.04 -9.97
N GLU A 249 -2.59 -6.72 -11.05
CA GLU A 249 -3.54 -7.29 -11.99
C GLU A 249 -3.44 -8.82 -11.98
N TYR A 250 -4.58 -9.50 -11.96
CA TYR A 250 -4.66 -10.95 -11.97
C TYR A 250 -5.78 -11.43 -12.88
N ALA A 251 -5.48 -12.35 -13.79
CA ALA A 251 -6.47 -12.93 -14.69
C ALA A 251 -6.90 -14.31 -14.18
N ALA A 252 -8.19 -14.48 -13.93
CA ALA A 252 -8.77 -15.74 -13.48
C ALA A 252 -10.23 -15.84 -13.90
N GLU A 253 -10.70 -17.07 -14.14
CA GLU A 253 -12.13 -17.34 -14.41
C GLU A 253 -12.71 -16.55 -15.60
N GLY A 254 -11.87 -16.24 -16.60
CA GLY A 254 -12.26 -15.43 -17.76
C GLY A 254 -12.38 -13.93 -17.47
N LYS A 255 -12.03 -13.47 -16.27
CA LYS A 255 -12.02 -12.06 -15.87
C LYS A 255 -10.61 -11.56 -15.59
N THR A 256 -10.43 -10.25 -15.74
CA THR A 256 -9.23 -9.51 -15.33
C THR A 256 -9.56 -8.69 -14.09
N PHE A 257 -8.87 -8.95 -12.99
CA PHE A 257 -9.01 -8.23 -11.73
C PHE A 257 -7.86 -7.25 -11.56
N LEU A 258 -8.17 -5.96 -11.45
CA LEU A 258 -7.21 -4.92 -11.08
C LEU A 258 -7.57 -4.39 -9.70
N THR A 259 -6.68 -4.60 -8.72
CA THR A 259 -6.86 -4.05 -7.37
C THR A 259 -5.72 -3.10 -7.05
N ALA A 260 -6.08 -1.95 -6.49
CA ALA A 260 -5.12 -0.97 -5.98
C ALA A 260 -5.40 -0.60 -4.52
N PHE A 261 -4.32 -0.41 -3.77
CA PHE A 261 -4.31 0.08 -2.39
C PHE A 261 -3.50 1.37 -2.32
N ASN A 262 -4.10 2.47 -1.85
CA ASN A 262 -3.39 3.74 -1.73
C ASN A 262 -3.30 4.23 -0.28
N SER A 263 -2.20 4.92 0.02
CA SER A 263 -1.97 5.55 1.33
C SER A 263 -1.04 6.76 1.20
N SER A 264 -0.76 7.39 2.33
CA SER A 264 0.24 8.47 2.42
C SER A 264 1.52 7.96 3.07
N TYR A 265 2.66 8.51 2.66
CA TYR A 265 3.95 8.29 3.29
C TYR A 265 4.64 9.62 3.59
N GLY A 266 5.60 9.58 4.52
CA GLY A 266 6.40 10.74 4.91
C GLY A 266 7.89 10.54 4.67
N PRO A 267 8.69 11.59 4.90
CA PRO A 267 10.14 11.51 4.83
C PRO A 267 10.72 10.49 5.82
N ASN A 268 11.98 10.11 5.58
CA ASN A 268 12.73 9.21 6.44
C ASN A 268 12.79 9.75 7.89
N ALA A 269 12.54 8.89 8.88
CA ALA A 269 12.52 9.25 10.30
C ALA A 269 13.85 9.83 10.81
N PHE A 270 14.95 9.53 10.12
CA PHE A 270 16.32 9.91 10.51
C PHE A 270 16.91 11.03 9.67
N GLU A 271 16.20 11.54 8.64
CA GLU A 271 16.71 12.57 7.72
C GLU A 271 17.23 13.81 8.46
N LYS A 272 16.61 14.17 9.60
CA LYS A 272 16.96 15.35 10.41
C LYS A 272 17.80 15.06 11.64
N ARG A 273 18.27 13.82 11.84
CA ARG A 273 19.05 13.44 13.04
C ARG A 273 20.55 13.40 12.69
N SER A 274 21.31 14.33 13.25
CA SER A 274 22.77 14.32 13.13
C SER A 274 23.38 13.30 14.10
N LEU A 275 23.90 12.20 13.54
CA LEU A 275 24.68 11.21 14.29
C LEU A 275 25.92 11.85 14.95
N ALA A 276 26.54 12.80 14.26
CA ALA A 276 27.71 13.54 14.75
C ALA A 276 27.39 14.38 15.99
N MET A 277 26.23 15.06 16.01
CA MET A 277 25.77 15.78 17.19
C MET A 277 25.49 14.83 18.36
N GLY A 278 24.85 13.68 18.09
CA GLY A 278 24.62 12.65 19.10
C GLY A 278 25.92 12.16 19.75
N LEU A 279 26.93 11.84 18.95
CA LEU A 279 28.27 11.46 19.41
C LEU A 279 28.95 12.59 20.21
N GLY A 280 28.82 13.84 19.76
CA GLY A 280 29.34 15.01 20.46
C GLY A 280 28.76 15.18 21.86
N PHE A 281 27.44 15.03 22.02
CA PHE A 281 26.78 15.08 23.32
C PHE A 281 27.19 13.92 24.23
N THR A 282 27.34 12.71 23.68
CA THR A 282 27.82 11.55 24.46
C THR A 282 29.23 11.79 25.00
N LEU A 283 30.15 12.29 24.17
CA LEU A 283 31.52 12.60 24.60
C LEU A 283 31.55 13.70 25.66
N LEU A 284 30.76 14.77 25.49
CA LEU A 284 30.60 15.82 26.48
C LEU A 284 30.05 15.28 27.82
N GLY A 285 29.04 14.41 27.77
CA GLY A 285 28.49 13.75 28.96
C GLY A 285 29.51 12.88 29.68
N MET A 286 30.33 12.12 28.96
CA MET A 286 31.40 11.31 29.55
C MET A 286 32.47 12.17 30.22
N LEU A 287 32.89 13.27 29.59
CA LEU A 287 33.83 14.22 30.20
C LEU A 287 33.26 14.88 31.46
N GLY A 288 31.96 15.22 31.44
CA GLY A 288 31.26 15.76 32.61
C GLY A 288 31.07 14.76 33.75
N ALA A 289 30.99 13.46 33.46
CA ALA A 289 30.82 12.39 34.44
C ALA A 289 32.15 11.88 35.05
N ALA A 290 33.27 12.06 34.34
CA ALA A 290 34.60 11.65 34.81
C ALA A 290 35.00 12.17 36.22
N PRO A 291 34.71 13.42 36.64
CA PRO A 291 35.04 13.89 37.98
C PRO A 291 34.21 13.22 39.09
N LEU A 292 33.01 12.71 38.81
CA LEU A 292 32.15 12.06 39.80
C LEU A 292 32.63 10.64 40.13
N LEU A 293 33.24 9.95 39.16
CA LEU A 293 33.83 8.62 39.36
C LEU A 293 35.15 8.65 40.16
N ARG A 294 35.74 9.84 40.35
CA ARG A 294 37.01 10.01 41.07
C ARG A 294 36.85 10.04 42.60
N LYS A 295 35.62 9.97 43.13
CA LYS A 295 35.33 9.94 44.58
C LYS A 295 34.65 8.64 45.03
N ARG A 296 35.44 7.58 45.13
CA ARG A 296 35.24 6.52 46.13
C ARG A 296 36.61 6.03 46.59
N LYS A 297 37.17 6.67 47.62
CA LYS A 297 38.14 6.03 48.49
C LYS A 297 37.33 5.20 49.48
N THR A 298 37.43 3.89 49.35
CA THR A 298 36.96 2.91 50.33
C THR A 298 37.72 3.16 51.63
N GLU A 299 37.03 3.53 52.71
CA GLU A 299 37.62 3.50 54.05
C GLU A 299 37.73 2.05 54.51
N PRO A 300 38.92 1.60 54.99
CA PRO A 300 39.08 0.29 55.57
C PRO A 300 38.39 0.25 56.94
N LYS A 301 37.57 -0.79 57.15
CA LYS A 301 36.94 -1.11 58.43
C LYS A 301 38.04 -1.54 59.41
N SER A 302 38.41 -0.67 60.35
CA SER A 302 39.28 -1.04 61.47
C SER A 302 38.51 -1.82 62.52
N GLU A 303 38.96 -3.04 62.80
CA GLU A 303 38.69 -3.78 64.03
C GLU A 303 39.07 -2.93 65.24
N GLU A 304 38.19 -2.87 66.24
CA GLU A 304 38.56 -2.44 67.58
C GLU A 304 38.25 -3.59 68.54
N ALA A 305 39.32 -4.29 68.92
CA ALA A 305 39.34 -5.27 69.98
C ALA A 305 40.01 -4.66 71.22
N GLY A 306 39.31 -4.70 72.37
CA GLY A 306 39.85 -4.56 73.74
C GLY A 306 40.10 -3.12 74.21
N ASN A 307 39.81 -2.74 75.45
CA ASN A 307 39.98 -3.49 76.70
C ASN A 307 39.34 -2.72 77.89
N ALA A 308 38.94 -3.46 78.94
CA ALA A 308 38.71 -3.10 80.36
C ALA A 308 37.32 -3.47 80.89
#